data_AF-A0A4Q5QAU1-F1
#
_entry.id   AF-A0A4Q5QAU1-F1
#
_cell.length_a   1.000
_cell.length_b   1.000
_cell.length_c   1.000
_cell.angle_alpha   90.00
_cell.angle_beta   90.00
_cell.angle_gamma   90.00
#
_symmetry.space_group_name_H-M   'P 1'
#
loop_
_entity.id
_entity.type
_entity.pdbx_description
1 polymer ?
#
loop_
_entity_poly.entity_id
_entity_poly.type
_entity_poly.pdbx_seq_one_letter_code
_entity_poly.pdbx_strand_id
1 'polypeptide(L)'
;NAQANYETGLFERLRSAATDVHADVINDPDLSPAEKRAHAAMQIGAAINVPLLDGADLKAFFFLHHRRAHAFNDGEIELVRETAERAWSAIEAARSRAALQESEARLVAALDSVPVGVGIIDADGAIVLANAEYRQFLPNGIIPSRDPLARGRWQAWNEQGEPLSFTDFPGARAMRGERTVPGQEMLFSVDPEHQRWTRVASVPIHDAIGRVSGQASVISDIDNLKRGADALRESETRAKLLIDGIAKATWEAAADGLVEVDSFLWMPSIGFEARTVTIAG
;
A
#
# COMPACT_ATOMS: atom_id res chain seq x y z
N ASN A 1 -50.18 3.02 0.60
CA ASN A 1 -49.35 2.88 -0.61
C ASN A 1 -49.43 1.43 -1.07
N ALA A 2 -49.98 1.14 -2.26
CA ALA A 2 -50.31 -0.24 -2.67
C ALA A 2 -49.08 -1.15 -2.74
N GLN A 3 -47.94 -0.61 -3.17
CA GLN A 3 -46.66 -1.32 -3.25
C GLN A 3 -46.14 -1.77 -1.87
N ALA A 4 -46.21 -0.92 -0.86
CA ALA A 4 -45.78 -1.25 0.51
C ALA A 4 -46.58 -2.40 1.14
N ASN A 5 -47.87 -2.50 0.82
CA ASN A 5 -48.72 -3.58 1.31
C ASN A 5 -48.42 -4.93 0.64
N TYR A 6 -48.03 -4.93 -0.65
CA TYR A 6 -47.55 -6.13 -1.34
C TYR A 6 -46.22 -6.61 -0.76
N GLU A 7 -45.27 -5.68 -0.60
CA GLU A 7 -43.94 -5.99 -0.09
C GLU A 7 -44.01 -6.58 1.34
N THR A 8 -44.87 -6.05 2.21
CA THR A 8 -44.93 -6.47 3.62
C THR A 8 -45.37 -7.93 3.79
N GLY A 9 -46.51 -8.34 3.20
CA GLY A 9 -47.01 -9.72 3.30
C GLY A 9 -46.12 -10.73 2.58
N LEU A 10 -45.56 -10.34 1.44
CA LEU A 10 -44.60 -11.16 0.69
C LEU A 10 -43.32 -11.43 1.51
N PHE A 11 -42.71 -10.40 2.10
CA PHE A 11 -41.48 -10.58 2.88
C PHE A 11 -41.69 -11.44 4.15
N GLU A 12 -42.87 -11.41 4.76
CA GLU A 12 -43.20 -12.32 5.87
C GLU A 12 -43.22 -13.78 5.41
N ARG A 13 -43.88 -14.06 4.27
CA ARG A 13 -43.93 -15.43 3.71
C ARG A 13 -42.54 -15.90 3.28
N LEU A 14 -41.76 -15.06 2.61
CA LEU A 14 -40.41 -15.43 2.14
C LEU A 14 -39.40 -15.66 3.26
N ARG A 15 -39.53 -14.98 4.40
CA ARG A 15 -38.67 -15.23 5.59
C ARG A 15 -38.93 -16.59 6.24
N SER A 16 -40.06 -17.23 5.96
CA SER A 16 -40.34 -18.60 6.41
C SER A 16 -39.61 -19.67 5.58
N ALA A 17 -38.78 -19.26 4.60
CA ALA A 17 -38.04 -20.11 3.68
C ALA A 17 -38.90 -20.97 2.72
N ALA A 18 -40.21 -20.75 2.68
CA ALA A 18 -41.09 -21.38 1.71
C ALA A 18 -41.15 -20.60 0.39
N THR A 19 -41.21 -21.32 -0.72
CA THR A 19 -41.57 -20.73 -2.02
C THR A 19 -43.03 -20.32 -1.98
N ASP A 20 -43.31 -19.05 -2.27
CA ASP A 20 -44.63 -18.46 -2.24
C ASP A 20 -45.26 -18.56 -3.64
N VAL A 21 -46.36 -19.31 -3.75
CA VAL A 21 -46.99 -19.63 -5.04
C VAL A 21 -48.46 -19.24 -5.02
N HIS A 22 -48.85 -18.39 -5.97
CA HIS A 22 -50.22 -17.91 -6.16
C HIS A 22 -50.64 -18.20 -7.60
N ALA A 23 -51.44 -19.26 -7.81
CA ALA A 23 -51.88 -19.69 -9.14
C ALA A 23 -53.01 -18.80 -9.72
N ASP A 24 -53.84 -18.21 -8.85
CA ASP A 24 -54.91 -17.30 -9.23
C ASP A 24 -55.10 -16.20 -8.18
N VAL A 25 -54.36 -15.11 -8.34
CA VAL A 25 -54.27 -14.01 -7.37
C VAL A 25 -55.63 -13.44 -6.98
N ILE A 26 -56.59 -13.32 -7.91
CA ILE A 26 -57.89 -12.68 -7.61
C ILE A 26 -58.73 -13.55 -6.67
N ASN A 27 -58.62 -14.87 -6.81
CA ASN A 27 -59.40 -15.85 -6.05
C ASN A 27 -58.62 -16.47 -4.89
N ASP A 28 -57.33 -16.14 -4.74
CA ASP A 28 -56.46 -16.71 -3.71
C ASP A 28 -56.94 -16.37 -2.29
N PRO A 29 -57.25 -17.36 -1.43
CA PRO A 29 -57.72 -17.10 -0.07
C PRO A 29 -56.61 -16.61 0.88
N ASP A 30 -55.34 -16.86 0.55
CA ASP A 30 -54.18 -16.52 1.39
C ASP A 30 -53.73 -15.06 1.20
N LEU A 31 -54.28 -14.38 0.18
CA LEU A 31 -54.03 -12.97 -0.09
C LEU A 31 -55.14 -12.07 0.47
N SER A 32 -54.74 -11.05 1.23
CA SER A 32 -55.65 -10.00 1.69
C SER A 32 -56.21 -9.17 0.51
N PRO A 33 -57.38 -8.51 0.66
CA PRO A 33 -57.89 -7.60 -0.36
C PRO A 33 -56.92 -6.47 -0.74
N ALA A 34 -56.02 -6.08 0.17
CA ALA A 34 -54.99 -5.09 -0.09
C ALA A 34 -53.88 -5.64 -0.99
N GLU A 35 -53.39 -6.85 -0.73
CA GLU A 35 -52.38 -7.52 -1.57
C GLU A 35 -52.94 -7.82 -2.96
N LYS A 36 -54.19 -8.28 -3.08
CA LYS A 36 -54.85 -8.50 -4.38
C LYS A 36 -54.90 -7.23 -5.22
N ARG A 37 -55.25 -6.09 -4.62
CA ARG A 37 -55.23 -4.78 -5.30
C ARG A 37 -53.82 -4.39 -5.74
N ALA A 38 -52.80 -4.70 -4.93
CA ALA A 38 -51.42 -4.39 -5.26
C ALA A 38 -50.90 -5.24 -6.43
N HIS A 39 -51.18 -6.54 -6.45
CA HIS A 39 -50.89 -7.41 -7.60
C HIS A 39 -51.62 -6.95 -8.87
N ALA A 40 -52.91 -6.58 -8.75
CA ALA A 40 -53.69 -6.05 -9.87
C ALA A 40 -53.11 -4.75 -10.44
N ALA A 41 -52.62 -3.84 -9.59
CA ALA A 41 -51.94 -2.62 -10.01
C ALA A 41 -50.64 -2.92 -10.81
N MET A 42 -49.97 -4.03 -10.51
CA MET A 42 -48.79 -4.53 -11.24
C MET A 42 -49.12 -5.46 -12.41
N GLN A 43 -50.41 -5.71 -12.67
CA GLN A 43 -50.90 -6.66 -13.69
C GLN A 43 -50.42 -8.10 -13.49
N ILE A 44 -50.35 -8.56 -12.24
CA ILE A 44 -49.96 -9.92 -11.88
C ILE A 44 -51.23 -10.73 -11.58
N GLY A 45 -51.47 -11.77 -12.39
CA GLY A 45 -52.57 -12.73 -12.22
C GLY A 45 -52.15 -14.06 -11.60
N ALA A 46 -50.87 -14.43 -11.69
CA ALA A 46 -50.26 -15.54 -10.98
C ALA A 46 -48.79 -15.24 -10.69
N ALA A 47 -48.24 -15.80 -9.60
CA ALA A 47 -46.87 -15.56 -9.15
C ALA A 47 -46.23 -16.80 -8.52
N ILE A 48 -44.94 -16.98 -8.77
CA ILE A 48 -44.03 -17.80 -7.95
C ILE A 48 -42.94 -16.86 -7.43
N ASN A 49 -42.72 -16.84 -6.12
CA ASN A 49 -41.64 -16.10 -5.47
C ASN A 49 -40.78 -17.09 -4.67
N VAL A 50 -39.54 -17.29 -5.11
CA VAL A 50 -38.56 -18.16 -4.45
C VAL A 50 -37.65 -17.31 -3.56
N PRO A 51 -37.60 -17.55 -2.24
CA PRO A 51 -36.69 -16.82 -1.36
C PRO A 51 -35.23 -17.21 -1.63
N LEU A 52 -34.34 -16.21 -1.68
CA LEU A 52 -32.89 -16.41 -1.79
C LEU A 52 -32.26 -16.01 -0.45
N LEU A 53 -31.80 -17.03 0.27
CA LEU A 53 -31.33 -16.93 1.64
C LEU A 53 -29.81 -17.05 1.71
N ASP A 54 -29.22 -16.41 2.73
CA ASP A 54 -27.87 -16.69 3.22
C ASP A 54 -27.99 -17.03 4.71
N GLY A 55 -27.89 -18.32 5.03
CA GLY A 55 -28.32 -18.85 6.33
C GLY A 55 -29.82 -18.60 6.55
N ALA A 56 -30.16 -17.86 7.63
CA ALA A 56 -31.53 -17.48 7.95
C ALA A 56 -31.94 -16.11 7.37
N ASP A 57 -31.01 -15.39 6.75
CA ASP A 57 -31.25 -14.04 6.27
C ASP A 57 -31.77 -14.05 4.82
N LEU A 58 -32.94 -13.45 4.60
CA LEU A 58 -33.44 -13.15 3.26
C LEU A 58 -32.63 -12.03 2.61
N LYS A 59 -31.86 -12.37 1.58
CA LYS A 59 -31.01 -11.42 0.83
C LYS A 59 -31.69 -10.93 -0.44
N ALA A 60 -32.46 -11.81 -1.10
CA ALA A 60 -33.19 -11.50 -2.32
C ALA A 60 -34.35 -12.49 -2.50
N PHE A 61 -35.12 -12.33 -3.58
CA PHE A 61 -36.05 -13.34 -4.04
C PHE A 61 -36.07 -13.35 -5.56
N PHE A 62 -36.31 -14.53 -6.13
CA PHE A 62 -36.51 -14.72 -7.56
C PHE A 62 -38.01 -14.82 -7.81
N PHE A 63 -38.53 -14.08 -8.79
CA PHE A 63 -39.96 -14.10 -9.09
C PHE A 63 -40.23 -14.50 -10.54
N LEU A 64 -41.36 -15.17 -10.74
CA LEU A 64 -41.94 -15.43 -12.05
C LEU A 64 -43.42 -15.06 -11.98
N HIS A 65 -43.85 -14.16 -12.87
CA HIS A 65 -45.21 -13.62 -12.89
C HIS A 65 -45.90 -13.91 -14.23
N HIS A 66 -47.18 -14.27 -14.15
CA HIS A 66 -48.09 -14.30 -15.29
C HIS A 66 -49.13 -13.19 -15.17
N ARG A 67 -49.57 -12.64 -16.30
CA ARG A 67 -50.62 -11.60 -16.35
C ARG A 67 -52.02 -12.14 -16.04
N ARG A 68 -52.23 -13.43 -16.20
CA ARG A 68 -53.50 -14.14 -15.95
C ARG A 68 -53.24 -15.27 -14.96
N ALA A 69 -54.31 -15.82 -14.40
CA ALA A 69 -54.24 -17.04 -13.62
C ALA A 69 -53.52 -18.14 -14.42
N HIS A 70 -52.66 -18.89 -13.74
CA HIS A 70 -51.86 -19.98 -14.30
C HIS A 70 -51.74 -21.09 -13.26
N ALA A 71 -52.23 -22.28 -13.59
CA ALA A 71 -52.12 -23.45 -12.73
C ALA A 71 -50.72 -24.04 -12.88
N PHE A 72 -49.82 -23.69 -11.95
CA PHE A 72 -48.46 -24.24 -11.92
C PHE A 72 -48.49 -25.73 -11.59
N ASN A 73 -47.74 -26.53 -12.36
CA ASN A 73 -47.45 -27.92 -11.97
C ASN A 73 -46.16 -28.01 -11.15
N ASP A 74 -45.96 -29.14 -10.47
CA ASP A 74 -44.78 -29.37 -9.62
C ASP A 74 -43.45 -29.20 -10.37
N GLY A 75 -43.40 -29.60 -11.64
CA GLY A 75 -42.20 -29.44 -12.48
C GLY A 75 -41.88 -27.99 -12.83
N GLU A 76 -42.89 -27.13 -13.02
CA GLU A 76 -42.70 -25.70 -13.24
C GLU A 76 -42.19 -25.02 -11.96
N ILE A 77 -42.77 -25.33 -10.81
CA ILE A 77 -42.34 -24.79 -9.51
C ILE A 77 -40.89 -25.21 -9.24
N GLU A 78 -40.57 -26.48 -9.47
CA GLU A 78 -39.23 -27.02 -9.26
C GLU A 78 -38.21 -26.39 -10.22
N LEU A 79 -38.57 -26.20 -11.50
CA LEU A 79 -37.69 -25.52 -12.46
C LEU A 79 -37.39 -24.08 -12.04
N VAL A 80 -38.39 -23.34 -11.56
CA VAL A 80 -38.18 -21.97 -11.06
C VAL A 80 -37.28 -21.98 -9.83
N ARG A 81 -37.48 -22.93 -8.90
CA ARG A 81 -36.64 -23.11 -7.71
C ARG A 81 -35.19 -23.42 -8.08
N GLU A 82 -34.95 -24.40 -8.96
CA GLU A 82 -33.60 -24.74 -9.43
C GLU A 82 -32.93 -23.56 -10.14
N THR A 83 -33.70 -22.83 -10.96
CA THR A 83 -33.19 -21.66 -11.69
C THR A 83 -32.80 -20.56 -10.72
N ALA A 84 -33.63 -20.30 -9.70
CA ALA A 84 -33.37 -19.32 -8.65
C ALA A 84 -32.09 -19.67 -7.87
N GLU A 85 -31.94 -20.93 -7.46
CA GLU A 85 -30.76 -21.42 -6.72
C GLU A 85 -29.47 -21.30 -7.55
N ARG A 86 -29.52 -21.69 -8.84
CA ARG A 86 -28.36 -21.57 -9.74
C ARG A 86 -28.01 -20.10 -10.00
N ALA A 87 -29.01 -19.26 -10.25
CA ALA A 87 -28.81 -17.83 -10.48
C ALA A 87 -28.22 -17.14 -9.24
N TRP A 88 -28.74 -17.45 -8.05
CA TRP A 88 -28.23 -16.92 -6.79
C TRP A 88 -26.78 -17.32 -6.55
N SER A 89 -26.46 -18.61 -6.71
CA SER A 89 -25.10 -19.13 -6.57
C SER A 89 -24.12 -18.42 -7.52
N ALA A 90 -24.53 -18.17 -8.76
CA ALA A 90 -23.72 -17.46 -9.75
C ALA A 90 -23.52 -15.97 -9.39
N ILE A 91 -24.58 -15.30 -8.91
CA ILE A 91 -24.53 -13.90 -8.47
C ILE A 91 -23.59 -13.73 -7.28
N GLU A 92 -23.70 -14.60 -6.27
CA GLU A 92 -22.84 -14.54 -5.08
C GLU A 92 -21.37 -14.81 -5.45
N ALA A 93 -21.10 -15.80 -6.30
CA ALA A 93 -19.74 -16.05 -6.80
C ALA A 93 -19.18 -14.84 -7.57
N ALA A 94 -19.99 -14.19 -8.41
CA ALA A 94 -19.58 -12.99 -9.13
C ALA A 94 -19.30 -11.81 -8.19
N ARG A 95 -20.13 -11.63 -7.15
CA ARG A 95 -19.94 -10.60 -6.11
C ARG A 95 -18.66 -10.83 -5.31
N SER A 96 -18.42 -12.04 -4.81
CA SER A 96 -17.19 -12.38 -4.08
C SER A 96 -15.94 -12.15 -4.94
N ARG A 97 -16.00 -12.53 -6.23
CA ARG A 97 -14.90 -12.29 -7.17
C ARG A 97 -14.65 -10.80 -7.40
N ALA A 98 -15.71 -10.02 -7.62
CA ALA A 98 -15.58 -8.57 -7.80
C ALA A 98 -15.02 -7.88 -6.55
N ALA A 99 -15.48 -8.28 -5.36
CA ALA A 99 -14.97 -7.75 -4.10
C ALA A 99 -13.48 -8.08 -3.88
N LEU A 100 -13.06 -9.30 -4.22
CA LEU A 100 -11.65 -9.70 -4.18
C LEU A 100 -10.82 -8.86 -5.15
N GLN A 101 -11.26 -8.73 -6.41
CA GLN A 101 -10.58 -7.94 -7.44
C GLN A 101 -10.45 -6.47 -7.03
N GLU A 102 -11.50 -5.89 -6.45
CA GLU A 102 -11.46 -4.52 -5.93
C GLU A 102 -10.47 -4.38 -4.77
N SER A 103 -10.44 -5.35 -3.85
CA SER A 103 -9.49 -5.36 -2.74
C SER A 103 -8.04 -5.46 -3.22
N GLU A 104 -7.77 -6.35 -4.17
CA GLU A 104 -6.44 -6.51 -4.80
C GLU A 104 -6.01 -5.23 -5.52
N ALA A 105 -6.90 -4.63 -6.31
CA ALA A 105 -6.64 -3.38 -7.02
C ALA A 105 -6.32 -2.22 -6.05
N ARG A 106 -7.07 -2.12 -4.93
CA ARG A 106 -6.81 -1.12 -3.89
C ARG A 106 -5.45 -1.35 -3.21
N LEU A 107 -5.08 -2.60 -2.93
CA LEU A 107 -3.77 -2.93 -2.36
C LEU A 107 -2.64 -2.53 -3.30
N VAL A 108 -2.74 -2.89 -4.58
CA VAL A 108 -1.74 -2.52 -5.59
C VAL A 108 -1.62 -1.00 -5.71
N ALA A 109 -2.74 -0.28 -5.81
CA ALA A 109 -2.73 1.17 -5.90
C ALA A 109 -2.13 1.84 -4.64
N ALA A 110 -2.44 1.33 -3.45
CA ALA A 110 -1.86 1.84 -2.21
C ALA A 110 -0.34 1.63 -2.18
N LEU A 111 0.13 0.44 -2.54
CA LEU A 111 1.56 0.13 -2.57
C LEU A 111 2.31 0.94 -3.64
N ASP A 112 1.74 1.14 -4.82
CA ASP A 112 2.33 1.93 -5.91
C ASP A 112 2.29 3.45 -5.64
N SER A 113 1.48 3.91 -4.68
CA SER A 113 1.41 5.33 -4.32
C SER A 113 2.56 5.81 -3.41
N VAL A 114 3.30 4.89 -2.79
CA VAL A 114 4.38 5.24 -1.85
C VAL A 114 5.71 5.29 -2.61
N PRO A 115 6.53 6.34 -2.46
CA PRO A 115 7.83 6.48 -3.12
C PRO A 115 8.92 5.63 -2.42
N VAL A 116 8.57 4.42 -2.01
CA VAL A 116 9.50 3.43 -1.44
C VAL A 116 9.20 2.09 -2.08
N GLY A 117 10.25 1.34 -2.43
CA GLY A 117 10.11 -0.03 -2.89
C GLY A 117 9.62 -0.90 -1.75
N VAL A 118 8.48 -1.57 -1.92
CA VAL A 118 7.97 -2.57 -0.98
C VAL A 118 7.88 -3.92 -1.71
N GLY A 119 8.43 -4.96 -1.08
CA GLY A 119 8.41 -6.32 -1.61
C GLY A 119 8.26 -7.39 -0.54
N ILE A 120 7.60 -8.48 -0.89
CA ILE A 120 7.52 -9.73 -0.13
C ILE A 120 8.19 -10.81 -0.96
N ILE A 121 9.06 -11.56 -0.31
CA ILE A 121 9.86 -12.62 -0.92
C ILE A 121 9.62 -13.90 -0.12
N ASP A 122 9.44 -15.01 -0.82
CA ASP A 122 9.25 -16.32 -0.18
C ASP A 122 10.57 -16.96 0.31
N ALA A 123 10.47 -18.18 0.84
CA ALA A 123 11.60 -18.93 1.36
C ALA A 123 12.67 -19.29 0.30
N ASP A 124 12.27 -19.36 -0.96
CA ASP A 124 13.14 -19.71 -2.07
C ASP A 124 13.87 -18.49 -2.64
N GLY A 125 13.38 -17.29 -2.33
CA GLY A 125 13.95 -16.02 -2.77
C GLY A 125 13.20 -15.40 -3.95
N ALA A 126 12.02 -15.92 -4.29
CA ALA A 126 11.17 -15.39 -5.35
C ALA A 126 10.26 -14.28 -4.81
N ILE A 127 10.07 -13.23 -5.61
CA ILE A 127 9.15 -12.14 -5.28
C ILE A 127 7.71 -12.65 -5.38
N VAL A 128 7.00 -12.64 -4.25
CA VAL A 128 5.56 -12.96 -4.16
C VAL A 128 4.72 -11.71 -4.42
N LEU A 129 5.19 -10.57 -3.92
CA LEU A 129 4.53 -9.29 -4.09
C LEU A 129 5.59 -8.20 -4.18
N ALA A 130 5.41 -7.24 -5.08
CA ALA A 130 6.26 -6.06 -5.17
C ALA A 130 5.46 -4.89 -5.76
N ASN A 131 5.76 -3.67 -5.33
CA ASN A 131 5.27 -2.47 -5.99
C ASN A 131 6.18 -2.06 -7.15
N ALA A 132 5.78 -1.04 -7.91
CA ALA A 132 6.53 -0.54 -9.05
C ALA A 132 7.94 -0.08 -8.65
N GLU A 133 8.08 0.62 -7.53
CA GLU A 133 9.36 1.10 -7.00
C GLU A 133 10.32 -0.07 -6.70
N TYR A 134 9.84 -1.14 -6.06
CA TYR A 134 10.68 -2.29 -5.72
C TYR A 134 11.19 -3.02 -6.97
N ARG A 135 10.35 -3.13 -8.01
CA ARG A 135 10.72 -3.75 -9.29
C ARG A 135 11.83 -3.00 -10.04
N GLN A 136 12.01 -1.70 -9.79
CA GLN A 136 13.13 -0.95 -10.39
C GLN A 136 14.49 -1.42 -9.86
N PHE A 137 14.52 -1.89 -8.62
CA PHE A 137 15.71 -2.49 -8.04
C PHE A 137 15.86 -3.92 -8.55
N LEU A 138 14.78 -4.72 -8.54
CA LEU A 138 14.80 -6.16 -8.87
C LEU A 138 14.04 -6.51 -10.16
N PRO A 139 14.53 -6.14 -11.36
CA PRO A 139 13.79 -6.35 -12.61
C PRO A 139 13.65 -7.83 -13.01
N ASN A 140 14.55 -8.71 -12.53
CA ASN A 140 14.52 -10.15 -12.83
C ASN A 140 13.64 -10.96 -11.87
N GLY A 141 13.07 -10.35 -10.83
CA GLY A 141 12.16 -11.03 -9.90
C GLY A 141 12.80 -11.96 -8.86
N ILE A 142 14.13 -12.09 -8.84
CA ILE A 142 14.88 -12.93 -7.91
C ILE A 142 15.80 -12.05 -7.06
N ILE A 143 15.83 -12.28 -5.74
CA ILE A 143 16.71 -11.51 -4.85
C ILE A 143 18.19 -11.81 -5.14
N PRO A 144 19.11 -10.85 -4.91
CA PRO A 144 20.48 -10.97 -5.36
C PRO A 144 21.25 -12.10 -4.67
N SER A 145 20.91 -12.40 -3.42
CA SER A 145 21.50 -13.50 -2.64
C SER A 145 21.13 -14.89 -3.17
N ARG A 146 20.14 -14.98 -4.07
CA ARG A 146 19.62 -16.23 -4.65
C ARG A 146 19.68 -16.27 -6.18
N ASP A 147 20.06 -15.18 -6.86
CA ASP A 147 20.22 -15.14 -8.32
C ASP A 147 21.62 -15.63 -8.74
N PRO A 148 21.74 -16.82 -9.39
CA PRO A 148 23.03 -17.36 -9.83
C PRO A 148 23.70 -16.54 -10.94
N LEU A 149 22.90 -15.82 -11.75
CA LEU A 149 23.36 -14.98 -12.86
C LEU A 149 23.78 -13.58 -12.41
N ALA A 150 23.36 -13.16 -11.20
CA ALA A 150 23.71 -11.87 -10.61
C ALA A 150 25.05 -11.85 -9.88
N ARG A 151 25.78 -12.97 -9.75
CA ARG A 151 27.11 -13.03 -9.12
C ARG A 151 28.06 -12.07 -9.83
N GLY A 152 28.25 -10.88 -9.26
CA GLY A 152 29.14 -9.82 -9.75
C GLY A 152 28.43 -8.57 -10.31
N ARG A 153 27.17 -8.69 -10.74
CA ARG A 153 26.39 -7.55 -11.26
C ARG A 153 25.86 -6.66 -10.13
N TRP A 154 25.55 -7.25 -8.98
CA TRP A 154 25.05 -6.54 -7.82
C TRP A 154 26.16 -6.33 -6.80
N GLN A 155 26.52 -5.08 -6.59
CA GLN A 155 27.52 -4.68 -5.61
C GLN A 155 26.89 -3.67 -4.66
N ALA A 156 27.25 -3.80 -3.39
CA ALA A 156 26.84 -2.85 -2.37
C ALA A 156 28.01 -2.54 -1.46
N TRP A 157 28.08 -1.30 -0.99
CA TRP A 157 29.04 -0.86 0.01
C TRP A 157 28.28 -0.32 1.21
N ASN A 158 28.81 -0.53 2.42
CA ASN A 158 28.25 0.05 3.63
C ASN A 158 28.51 1.57 3.70
N GLU A 159 28.02 2.22 4.76
CA GLU A 159 28.24 3.66 4.98
C GLU A 159 29.72 4.05 5.08
N GLN A 160 30.59 3.11 5.46
CA GLN A 160 32.04 3.30 5.56
C GLN A 160 32.78 3.10 4.23
N GLY A 161 32.07 2.70 3.17
CA GLY A 161 32.65 2.44 1.85
C GLY A 161 33.26 1.04 1.71
N GLU A 162 33.01 0.14 2.66
CA GLU A 162 33.48 -1.25 2.60
C GLU A 162 32.49 -2.12 1.82
N PRO A 163 32.96 -3.03 0.95
CA PRO A 163 32.07 -3.90 0.17
C PRO A 163 31.30 -4.87 1.07
N LEU A 164 29.98 -4.94 0.87
CA LEU A 164 29.08 -5.87 1.56
C LEU A 164 29.05 -7.23 0.85
N SER A 165 29.13 -8.30 1.64
CA SER A 165 28.83 -9.65 1.16
C SER A 165 27.34 -9.81 0.88
N PHE A 166 26.97 -10.60 -0.14
CA PHE A 166 25.59 -10.95 -0.44
C PHE A 166 24.86 -11.65 0.72
N THR A 167 25.62 -12.28 1.64
CA THR A 167 25.08 -12.89 2.87
C THR A 167 24.68 -11.86 3.92
N ASP A 168 25.26 -10.66 3.84
CA ASP A 168 25.06 -9.57 4.80
C ASP A 168 24.04 -8.55 4.32
N PHE A 169 23.52 -8.72 3.09
CA PHE A 169 22.40 -7.95 2.61
C PHE A 169 21.19 -8.10 3.55
N PRO A 170 20.43 -7.03 3.81
CA PRO A 170 19.30 -7.05 4.74
C PRO A 170 18.32 -8.19 4.50
N GLY A 171 18.01 -8.50 3.24
CA GLY A 171 17.11 -9.60 2.93
C GLY A 171 17.65 -10.99 3.25
N ALA A 172 18.96 -11.21 3.03
CA ALA A 172 19.61 -12.47 3.40
C ALA A 172 19.68 -12.67 4.92
N ARG A 173 19.87 -11.57 5.67
CA ARG A 173 19.82 -11.55 7.14
C ARG A 173 18.40 -11.83 7.65
N ALA A 174 17.39 -11.24 7.04
CA ALA A 174 15.99 -11.52 7.36
C ALA A 174 15.61 -12.99 7.14
N MET A 175 16.10 -13.61 6.07
CA MET A 175 15.92 -15.05 5.83
C MET A 175 16.55 -15.95 6.92
N ARG A 176 17.45 -15.42 7.75
CA ARG A 176 18.02 -16.11 8.93
C ARG A 176 17.31 -15.75 10.24
N GLY A 177 16.22 -15.00 10.18
CA GLY A 177 15.42 -14.57 11.33
C GLY A 177 15.79 -13.19 11.88
N GLU A 178 16.72 -12.47 11.26
CA GLU A 178 17.16 -11.16 11.75
C GLU A 178 16.26 -10.02 11.29
N ARG A 179 15.93 -9.08 12.18
CA ARG A 179 15.21 -7.85 11.81
C ARG A 179 16.21 -6.73 11.54
N THR A 180 16.21 -6.20 10.33
CA THR A 180 17.10 -5.12 9.90
C THR A 180 16.36 -3.78 9.82
N VAL A 181 15.84 -3.33 10.96
CA VAL A 181 15.11 -2.05 11.10
C VAL A 181 15.95 -1.10 11.97
N PRO A 182 16.00 0.22 11.70
CA PRO A 182 15.23 0.99 10.71
C PRO A 182 15.68 0.83 9.25
N GLY A 183 16.74 0.05 9.01
CA GLY A 183 17.28 -0.24 7.69
C GLY A 183 18.78 0.03 7.64
N GLN A 184 19.48 -0.69 6.77
CA GLN A 184 20.89 -0.47 6.51
C GLN A 184 21.03 0.45 5.30
N GLU A 185 21.78 1.55 5.44
CA GLU A 185 22.16 2.35 4.29
C GLU A 185 23.32 1.69 3.55
N MET A 186 23.16 1.57 2.25
CA MET A 186 24.17 1.00 1.38
C MET A 186 24.18 1.72 0.04
N LEU A 187 25.38 1.98 -0.45
CA LEU A 187 25.58 2.42 -1.82
C LEU A 187 25.37 1.21 -2.72
N PHE A 188 24.33 1.25 -3.52
CA PHE A 188 23.88 0.13 -4.35
C PHE A 188 24.24 0.36 -5.82
N SER A 189 24.75 -0.67 -6.49
CA SER A 189 25.11 -0.63 -7.91
C SER A 189 24.69 -1.93 -8.62
N VAL A 190 23.96 -1.79 -9.73
CA VAL A 190 23.65 -2.87 -10.71
C VAL A 190 24.62 -2.83 -11.91
N ASP A 191 25.22 -1.67 -12.12
CA ASP A 191 26.16 -1.30 -13.16
C ASP A 191 27.10 -0.24 -12.54
N PRO A 192 28.44 -0.36 -12.68
CA PRO A 192 29.38 0.59 -12.11
C PRO A 192 29.07 2.08 -12.37
N GLU A 193 28.43 2.39 -13.50
CA GLU A 193 28.06 3.78 -13.86
C GLU A 193 26.83 4.30 -13.10
N HIS A 194 26.00 3.42 -12.55
CA HIS A 194 24.71 3.75 -11.93
C HIS A 194 24.70 3.34 -10.45
N GLN A 195 25.33 4.15 -9.62
CA GLN A 195 25.35 4.00 -8.17
C GLN A 195 24.26 4.85 -7.51
N ARG A 196 23.53 4.26 -6.56
CA ARG A 196 22.44 4.94 -5.82
C ARG A 196 22.54 4.62 -4.34
N TRP A 197 22.47 5.63 -3.48
CA TRP A 197 22.31 5.36 -2.06
C TRP A 197 20.91 4.83 -1.77
N THR A 198 20.85 3.68 -1.11
CA THR A 198 19.60 3.05 -0.69
C THR A 198 19.61 2.80 0.80
N ARG A 199 18.44 2.90 1.44
CA ARG A 199 18.21 2.38 2.77
C ARG A 199 17.31 1.17 2.65
N VAL A 200 17.80 0.01 3.08
CA VAL A 200 17.06 -1.25 2.95
C VAL A 200 16.76 -1.82 4.32
N ALA A 201 15.47 -1.94 4.62
CA ALA A 201 14.96 -2.60 5.82
C ALA A 201 14.33 -3.93 5.43
N SER A 202 14.54 -4.97 6.23
CA SER A 202 13.97 -6.29 5.97
C SER A 202 13.62 -7.01 7.26
N VAL A 203 12.49 -7.71 7.26
CA VAL A 203 11.98 -8.47 8.40
C VAL A 203 11.53 -9.87 7.97
N PRO A 204 11.81 -10.91 8.76
CA PRO A 204 11.32 -12.26 8.50
C PRO A 204 9.80 -12.33 8.59
N ILE A 205 9.20 -13.08 7.69
CA ILE A 205 7.82 -13.57 7.77
C ILE A 205 7.89 -15.00 8.28
N HIS A 206 7.04 -15.33 9.25
CA HIS A 206 7.00 -16.66 9.85
C HIS A 206 5.74 -17.40 9.42
N ASP A 207 5.85 -18.72 9.26
CA ASP A 207 4.69 -19.60 9.10
C ASP A 207 3.99 -19.87 10.44
N ALA A 208 2.91 -20.67 10.39
CA ALA A 208 2.12 -21.04 11.56
C ALA A 208 2.90 -21.85 12.63
N ILE A 209 4.05 -22.44 12.27
CA ILE A 209 4.91 -23.20 13.18
C ILE A 209 6.13 -22.40 13.65
N GLY A 210 6.20 -21.11 13.32
CA GLY A 210 7.25 -20.18 13.76
C GLY A 210 8.56 -20.29 12.98
N ARG A 211 8.59 -20.95 11.82
CA ARG A 211 9.76 -20.97 10.93
C ARG A 211 9.70 -19.81 9.97
N VAL A 212 10.87 -19.29 9.57
CA VAL A 212 10.96 -18.24 8.54
C VAL A 212 10.49 -18.80 7.20
N SER A 213 9.38 -18.31 6.70
CA SER A 213 8.75 -18.72 5.43
C SER A 213 8.97 -17.71 4.30
N GLY A 214 9.59 -16.59 4.62
CA GLY A 214 9.91 -15.53 3.67
C GLY A 214 10.37 -14.27 4.41
N GLN A 215 10.35 -13.14 3.72
CA GLN A 215 10.67 -11.85 4.28
C GLN A 215 9.91 -10.71 3.60
N ALA A 216 9.68 -9.63 4.34
CA ALA A 216 9.23 -8.37 3.81
C ALA A 216 10.41 -7.39 3.77
N SER A 217 10.61 -6.72 2.64
CA SER A 217 11.67 -5.75 2.44
C SER A 217 11.09 -4.40 2.01
N VAL A 218 11.70 -3.33 2.53
CA VAL A 218 11.48 -1.95 2.08
C VAL A 218 12.81 -1.39 1.59
N ILE A 219 12.82 -0.77 0.42
CA ILE A 219 13.96 -0.09 -0.19
C ILE A 219 13.58 1.37 -0.38
N SER A 220 14.29 2.28 0.28
CA SER A 220 14.16 3.72 0.05
C SER A 220 15.36 4.22 -0.73
N ASP A 221 15.14 4.93 -1.83
CA ASP A 221 16.19 5.71 -2.48
C ASP A 221 16.47 6.96 -1.64
N ILE A 222 17.70 7.10 -1.18
CA ILE A 222 18.16 8.21 -0.34
C ILE A 222 19.31 8.97 -1.01
N ASP A 223 19.50 8.81 -2.32
CA ASP A 223 20.60 9.44 -3.07
C ASP A 223 20.50 10.97 -3.04
N ASN A 224 19.30 11.51 -3.32
CA ASN A 224 19.02 12.95 -3.21
C ASN A 224 19.24 13.48 -1.79
N LEU A 225 18.87 12.69 -0.77
CA LEU A 225 19.07 13.06 0.63
C LEU A 225 20.56 13.16 0.97
N LYS A 226 21.35 12.14 0.59
CA LYS A 226 22.80 12.08 0.84
C LYS A 226 23.54 13.20 0.11
N ARG A 227 23.31 13.34 -1.19
CA ARG A 227 23.97 14.37 -2.01
C ARG A 227 23.60 15.79 -1.56
N GLY A 228 22.34 16.02 -1.17
CA GLY A 228 21.91 17.30 -0.60
C GLY A 228 22.61 17.63 0.72
N ALA A 229 22.72 16.65 1.63
CA ALA A 229 23.42 16.83 2.90
C ALA A 229 24.93 17.08 2.72
N ASP A 230 25.55 16.39 1.75
CA ASP A 230 26.97 16.58 1.43
C ASP A 230 27.25 17.95 0.83
N ALA A 231 26.40 18.40 -0.11
CA ALA A 231 26.51 19.74 -0.71
C ALA A 231 26.33 20.85 0.35
N LEU A 232 25.39 20.67 1.28
CA LEU A 232 25.22 21.60 2.40
C LEU A 232 26.46 21.64 3.29
N ARG A 233 27.00 20.48 3.66
CA ARG A 233 28.21 20.37 4.49
C ARG A 233 29.42 21.02 3.81
N GLU A 234 29.57 20.84 2.50
CA GLU A 234 30.63 21.50 1.74
C GLU A 234 30.47 23.01 1.73
N SER A 235 29.24 23.51 1.49
CA SER A 235 28.94 24.94 1.50
C SER A 235 29.20 25.57 2.88
N GLU A 236 28.79 24.91 3.97
CA GLU A 236 29.08 25.37 5.34
C GLU A 236 30.58 25.41 5.63
N THR A 237 31.31 24.38 5.20
CA THR A 237 32.77 24.31 5.37
C THR A 237 33.44 25.43 4.59
N ARG A 238 33.03 25.67 3.34
CA ARG A 238 33.53 26.76 2.50
C ARG A 238 33.21 28.12 3.10
N ALA A 239 31.99 28.32 3.61
CA ALA A 239 31.59 29.56 4.27
C ALA A 239 32.41 29.82 5.53
N LYS A 240 32.62 28.80 6.38
CA LYS A 240 33.48 28.90 7.57
C LYS A 240 34.91 29.28 7.20
N LEU A 241 35.50 28.63 6.19
CA LEU A 241 36.85 28.93 5.72
C LEU A 241 36.97 30.36 5.15
N LEU A 242 35.95 30.85 4.45
CA LEU A 242 35.91 32.22 3.95
C LEU A 242 35.81 33.23 5.10
N ILE A 243 34.94 32.99 6.08
CA ILE A 243 34.82 33.85 7.27
C ILE A 243 36.14 33.89 8.05
N ASP A 244 36.74 32.72 8.34
CA ASP A 244 38.04 32.62 9.03
C ASP A 244 39.17 33.29 8.23
N GLY A 245 39.11 33.22 6.90
CA GLY A 245 40.07 33.88 6.00
C GLY A 245 39.92 35.39 6.00
N ILE A 246 38.69 35.90 5.92
CA ILE A 246 38.38 37.35 5.94
C ILE A 246 38.76 37.95 7.30
N ALA A 247 38.43 37.29 8.41
CA ALA A 247 38.79 37.76 9.76
C ALA A 247 40.31 37.87 9.99
N LYS A 248 41.13 37.18 9.17
CA LYS A 248 42.59 37.27 9.17
C LYS A 248 43.15 38.35 8.22
N ALA A 249 42.35 38.91 7.32
CA ALA A 249 42.81 39.75 6.21
C ALA A 249 42.33 41.21 6.27
N THR A 250 41.42 41.58 7.18
CA THR A 250 40.92 42.96 7.28
C THR A 250 41.72 43.79 8.27
N TRP A 251 42.45 44.78 7.76
CA TRP A 251 42.88 45.97 8.51
C TRP A 251 42.21 47.20 7.88
N GLU A 252 41.67 48.09 8.70
CA GLU A 252 41.27 49.44 8.25
C GLU A 252 42.33 50.42 8.74
N ALA A 253 42.89 51.20 7.81
CA ALA A 253 43.82 52.28 8.13
C ALA A 253 43.10 53.61 7.86
N ALA A 254 43.05 54.48 8.87
CA ALA A 254 42.52 55.82 8.72
C ALA A 254 43.45 56.67 7.83
N ALA A 255 42.89 57.70 7.18
CA ALA A 255 43.58 58.54 6.20
C ALA A 255 44.78 59.35 6.76
N ASP A 256 44.96 59.35 8.08
CA ASP A 256 46.08 59.95 8.82
C ASP A 256 47.22 58.96 9.11
N GLY A 257 47.10 57.71 8.67
CA GLY A 257 48.10 56.66 8.88
C GLY A 257 47.98 55.94 10.23
N LEU A 258 46.93 56.20 11.02
CA LEU A 258 46.63 55.40 12.20
C LEU A 258 45.90 54.11 11.80
N VAL A 259 46.42 52.97 12.26
CA VAL A 259 45.72 51.69 12.17
C VAL A 259 44.79 51.57 13.38
N GLU A 260 43.49 51.63 13.15
CA GLU A 260 42.50 51.33 14.20
C GLU A 260 42.28 49.81 14.20
N VAL A 261 42.94 49.13 15.13
CA VAL A 261 42.96 47.66 15.19
C VAL A 261 41.78 47.18 16.02
N ASP A 262 40.79 46.53 15.39
CA ASP A 262 39.63 45.97 16.11
C ASP A 262 39.65 44.43 16.21
N SER A 263 40.71 43.76 15.76
CA SER A 263 40.80 42.28 15.81
C SER A 263 42.02 41.80 16.60
N PHE A 264 41.76 41.15 17.74
CA PHE A 264 42.75 40.67 18.73
C PHE A 264 43.53 39.41 18.32
N LEU A 265 43.29 38.84 17.12
CA LEU A 265 43.74 37.47 16.80
C LEU A 265 45.11 37.35 16.10
N TRP A 266 45.83 38.44 15.80
CA TRP A 266 47.10 38.40 15.04
C TRP A 266 48.34 38.85 15.83
N MET A 267 48.17 39.41 17.04
CA MET A 267 49.28 39.93 17.88
C MET A 267 50.42 38.93 18.17
N PRO A 268 50.19 37.60 18.33
CA PRO A 268 51.30 36.68 18.61
C PRO A 268 52.24 36.43 17.41
N SER A 269 51.80 36.70 16.18
CA SER A 269 52.46 36.25 14.95
C SER A 269 53.55 37.18 14.42
N ILE A 270 53.66 38.40 14.95
CA ILE A 270 54.48 39.49 14.40
C ILE A 270 55.52 40.05 15.37
N GLY A 271 55.73 39.41 16.53
CA GLY A 271 56.85 39.72 17.42
C GLY A 271 56.83 41.12 18.04
N PHE A 272 55.70 41.84 18.00
CA PHE A 272 55.54 43.11 18.70
C PHE A 272 55.11 42.84 20.14
N GLU A 273 55.93 43.24 21.11
CA GLU A 273 55.53 43.32 22.52
C GLU A 273 54.42 44.36 22.67
N ALA A 274 53.34 43.97 23.35
CA ALA A 274 52.24 44.86 23.71
C ALA A 274 52.76 46.00 24.60
N ARG A 275 53.08 47.14 23.99
CA ARG A 275 53.19 48.40 24.73
C ARG A 275 51.81 49.01 24.80
N THR A 276 51.23 48.97 25.99
CA THR A 276 50.04 49.73 26.36
C THR A 276 50.26 51.19 26.01
N VAL A 277 49.62 51.67 24.94
CA VAL A 277 49.55 53.11 24.66
C VAL A 277 48.40 53.65 25.48
N THR A 278 48.74 54.28 26.61
CA THR A 278 47.78 55.07 27.38
C THR A 278 47.40 56.29 26.55
N ILE A 279 46.14 56.36 26.12
CA ILE A 279 45.58 57.57 25.50
C ILE A 279 45.40 58.60 26.62
N ALA A 280 46.13 59.70 26.55
CA ALA A 280 45.90 60.88 27.37
C ALA A 280 45.30 61.98 26.50
N GLY A 281 44.09 62.42 26.86
CA GLY A 281 43.45 63.66 26.39
C GLY A 281 42.55 63.50 25.19
#